data_AF-A0A821V7I1-F1
#
_entry.id   AF-A0A821V7I1-F1
#
_cell.length_a   1.000
_cell.length_b   1.000
_cell.length_c   1.000
_cell.angle_alpha   90.00
_cell.angle_beta   90.00
_cell.angle_gamma   90.00
#
_symmetry.space_group_name_H-M   'P 1'
#
loop_
_entity.id
_entity.type
_entity.pdbx_description
1 polymer ?
#
loop_
_entity_poly.entity_id
_entity_poly.type
_entity_poly.pdbx_seq_one_letter_code
_entity_poly.pdbx_strand_id
1 'polypeptide(L)'
;RPFLMYVNNDKSVYTNLFCKQILCNEKVIDYLLNNYVLWAWDITFKSNEQKLNDVCSAIFRPWTNEKQFNASLIDQFPLLIGVCRETDGEYLFCRLIEGSNKKFSVDEFLSCLTQFKDKFYSSEQRYEKAKEEAKQQTLQNLFQSRHIHHRSKHSHDREYLRSVSMFSHDNNKENPYARHSKYSRLLSGDIDMKFDPHEMFSSHPPTREDMMRALDRLHMDSDDDADDEDDEPTPTVERPAPKFP
;
A
#
# COMPACT_ATOMS: atom_id res chain seq x y z
N ARG A 1 -12.44 -13.00 11.22
CA ARG A 1 -13.45 -12.85 12.31
C ARG A 1 -13.26 -11.48 12.92
N PRO A 2 -14.32 -10.74 13.26
CA PRO A 2 -14.18 -9.42 13.88
C PRO A 2 -13.47 -9.53 15.24
N PHE A 3 -12.71 -8.49 15.58
CA PHE A 3 -12.03 -8.38 16.87
C PHE A 3 -12.91 -7.65 17.88
N LEU A 4 -13.02 -8.21 19.08
CA LEU A 4 -13.70 -7.60 20.21
C LEU A 4 -12.73 -7.47 21.38
N MET A 5 -12.68 -6.28 21.97
CA MET A 5 -11.94 -6.00 23.19
C MET A 5 -12.93 -5.79 24.34
N TYR A 6 -12.81 -6.62 25.36
CA TYR A 6 -13.54 -6.51 26.61
C TYR A 6 -12.67 -5.79 27.64
N VAL A 7 -13.06 -4.59 28.04
CA VAL A 7 -12.34 -3.80 29.03
C VAL A 7 -13.11 -3.84 30.34
N ASN A 8 -12.46 -4.37 31.38
CA ASN A 8 -13.03 -4.47 32.72
C ASN A 8 -12.34 -3.53 33.71
N ASN A 9 -13.11 -3.19 34.74
CA ASN A 9 -12.64 -2.49 35.93
C ASN A 9 -13.32 -3.12 37.13
N ASP A 10 -12.55 -3.75 38.02
CA ASP A 10 -13.08 -4.52 39.15
C ASP A 10 -13.84 -3.65 40.15
N LYS A 11 -13.55 -2.34 40.18
CA LYS A 11 -14.27 -1.37 41.01
C LYS A 11 -15.70 -1.11 40.50
N SER A 12 -16.03 -1.52 39.28
CA SER A 12 -17.35 -1.33 38.69
C SER A 12 -18.34 -2.41 39.12
N VAL A 13 -19.45 -1.97 39.71
CA VAL A 13 -20.59 -2.83 40.05
C VAL A 13 -21.23 -3.42 38.79
N TYR A 14 -21.28 -2.64 37.70
CA TYR A 14 -21.86 -3.08 36.44
C TYR A 14 -21.01 -4.16 35.76
N THR A 15 -19.69 -4.15 35.94
CA THR A 15 -18.80 -5.22 35.44
C THR A 15 -19.19 -6.55 36.07
N ASN A 16 -19.39 -6.56 37.38
CA ASN A 16 -19.80 -7.75 38.12
C ASN A 16 -21.18 -8.28 37.71
N LEU A 17 -22.15 -7.37 37.48
CA LEU A 17 -23.48 -7.74 37.01
C LEU A 17 -23.45 -8.28 35.58
N PHE A 18 -22.71 -7.62 34.70
CA PHE A 18 -22.56 -8.05 33.30
C PHE A 18 -21.94 -9.43 33.18
N CYS A 19 -20.89 -9.71 33.96
CA CYS A 19 -20.28 -11.05 33.99
C CYS A 19 -21.33 -12.11 34.37
N LYS A 20 -22.07 -11.88 35.46
CA LYS A 20 -23.06 -12.86 35.99
C LYS A 20 -24.29 -13.03 35.11
N GLN A 21 -24.79 -11.96 34.51
CA GLN A 21 -26.07 -11.97 33.79
C GLN A 21 -25.93 -12.22 32.29
N ILE A 22 -24.84 -11.75 31.68
CA ILE A 22 -24.62 -11.78 30.23
C ILE A 22 -23.53 -12.79 29.87
N LEU A 23 -22.31 -12.61 30.40
CA LEU A 23 -21.18 -13.48 30.00
C LEU A 23 -21.30 -14.90 30.54
N CYS A 24 -22.02 -15.15 31.63
CA CYS A 24 -22.30 -16.51 32.09
C CYS A 24 -23.41 -17.22 31.30
N ASN A 25 -24.06 -16.57 30.34
CA ASN A 25 -25.06 -17.23 29.51
C ASN A 25 -24.36 -18.08 28.42
N GLU A 26 -24.63 -19.38 28.39
CA GLU A 26 -24.01 -20.33 27.45
C GLU A 26 -24.18 -19.88 25.98
N LYS A 27 -25.38 -19.40 25.61
CA LYS A 27 -25.64 -18.93 24.24
C LYS A 27 -24.75 -17.74 23.85
N VAL A 28 -24.46 -16.87 24.82
CA VAL A 28 -23.59 -15.70 24.62
C VAL A 28 -22.14 -16.15 24.45
N ILE A 29 -21.67 -17.05 25.32
CA ILE A 29 -20.31 -17.59 25.25
C ILE A 29 -20.09 -18.28 23.90
N ASP A 30 -21.01 -19.19 23.53
CA ASP A 30 -20.92 -19.93 22.27
C ASP A 30 -20.93 -18.99 21.07
N TYR A 31 -21.80 -17.98 21.08
CA TYR A 31 -21.83 -16.99 20.00
C TYR A 31 -20.52 -16.19 19.94
N LEU A 32 -19.98 -15.74 21.07
CA LEU A 32 -18.73 -14.98 21.12
C LEU A 32 -17.54 -15.80 20.61
N LEU A 33 -17.35 -17.02 21.13
CA LEU A 33 -16.21 -17.87 20.80
C LEU A 33 -16.20 -18.31 19.32
N ASN A 34 -17.38 -18.57 18.75
CA ASN A 34 -17.49 -18.99 17.36
C ASN A 34 -17.32 -17.82 16.38
N ASN A 35 -17.86 -16.64 16.71
CA ASN A 35 -17.95 -15.53 15.74
C ASN A 35 -16.83 -14.51 15.87
N TYR A 36 -16.21 -14.36 17.05
CA TYR A 36 -15.28 -13.27 17.35
C TYR A 36 -13.91 -13.75 17.81
N VAL A 37 -12.93 -12.85 17.70
CA VAL A 37 -11.69 -12.94 18.47
C VAL A 37 -11.85 -12.02 19.66
N LEU A 38 -12.10 -12.61 20.83
CA LEU A 38 -12.30 -11.87 22.08
C LEU A 38 -10.96 -11.70 22.80
N TRP A 39 -10.66 -10.48 23.23
CA TRP A 39 -9.50 -10.18 24.05
C TRP A 39 -9.90 -9.31 25.23
N ALA A 40 -9.45 -9.68 26.42
CA ALA A 40 -9.80 -8.98 27.65
C ALA A 40 -8.65 -8.11 28.14
N TRP A 41 -8.95 -6.93 28.68
CA TRP A 41 -7.96 -6.04 29.29
C TRP A 41 -8.49 -5.42 30.58
N ASP A 42 -7.68 -5.53 31.64
CA ASP A 42 -8.00 -4.97 32.95
C ASP A 42 -7.34 -3.62 33.16
N ILE A 43 -8.17 -2.60 33.37
CA ILE A 43 -7.73 -1.23 33.65
C ILE A 43 -7.91 -0.83 35.13
N THR A 44 -8.18 -1.78 36.02
CA THR A 44 -8.37 -1.50 37.46
C THR A 44 -7.19 -0.71 38.05
N PHE A 45 -5.98 -0.96 37.56
CA PHE A 45 -4.78 -0.19 37.86
C PHE A 45 -4.46 0.84 36.77
N LYS A 46 -4.13 2.06 37.20
CA LYS A 46 -3.80 3.19 36.32
C LYS A 46 -2.64 2.90 35.35
N SER A 47 -1.69 2.05 35.75
CA SER A 47 -0.59 1.61 34.89
C SER A 47 -1.08 0.82 33.67
N ASN A 48 -2.11 -0.02 33.82
CA ASN A 48 -2.69 -0.80 32.73
C ASN A 48 -3.58 0.05 31.83
N GLU A 49 -4.29 1.01 32.41
CA GLU A 49 -5.04 2.04 31.68
C GLU A 49 -4.11 2.83 30.75
N GLN A 50 -2.98 3.33 31.26
CA GLN A 50 -2.00 4.06 30.46
C GLN A 50 -1.46 3.22 29.31
N LYS A 51 -1.02 1.98 29.61
CA LYS A 51 -0.55 1.04 28.56
C LYS A 51 -1.59 0.79 27.48
N LEU A 52 -2.86 0.63 27.86
CA LEU A 52 -3.94 0.43 26.88
C LEU A 52 -4.13 1.67 26.00
N ASN A 53 -4.19 2.85 26.61
CA ASN A 53 -4.31 4.11 25.89
C ASN A 53 -3.13 4.32 24.92
N ASP A 54 -1.90 3.97 25.32
CA ASP A 54 -0.70 4.05 24.47
C ASP A 54 -0.82 3.10 23.27
N VAL A 55 -1.18 1.83 23.49
CA VAL A 55 -1.39 0.85 22.42
C VAL A 55 -2.50 1.31 21.46
N CYS A 56 -3.61 1.80 22.00
CA CYS A 56 -4.71 2.32 21.20
C CYS A 56 -4.31 3.53 20.37
N SER A 57 -3.50 4.44 20.91
CA SER A 57 -3.02 5.63 20.20
C SER A 57 -2.10 5.30 19.01
N ALA A 58 -1.37 4.18 19.08
CA ALA A 58 -0.49 3.74 18.00
C ALA A 58 -1.27 3.11 16.84
N ILE A 59 -2.33 2.34 17.18
CA ILE A 59 -3.08 1.51 16.23
C ILE A 59 -4.26 2.30 15.62
N PHE A 60 -5.05 2.99 16.44
CA PHE A 60 -6.30 3.61 16.02
C PHE A 60 -6.10 5.08 15.70
N ARG A 61 -6.69 5.53 14.59
CA ARG A 61 -6.74 6.93 14.18
C ARG A 61 -8.17 7.29 13.76
N PRO A 62 -8.72 8.43 14.22
CA PRO A 62 -8.20 9.34 15.25
C PRO A 62 -8.45 8.81 16.68
N TRP A 63 -7.41 8.83 17.52
CA TRP A 63 -7.47 8.58 18.96
C TRP A 63 -7.53 9.91 19.72
N THR A 64 -8.74 10.36 20.06
CA THR A 64 -8.98 11.63 20.76
C THR A 64 -9.13 11.42 22.27
N ASN A 65 -8.98 12.49 23.06
CA ASN A 65 -9.15 12.45 24.52
C ASN A 65 -10.52 11.90 24.95
N GLU A 66 -11.57 12.12 24.15
CA GLU A 66 -12.92 11.59 24.39
C GLU A 66 -12.99 10.06 24.24
N LYS A 67 -12.13 9.48 23.39
CA LYS A 67 -12.08 8.04 23.15
C LYS A 67 -11.19 7.30 24.14
N GLN A 68 -10.33 8.02 24.87
CA GLN A 68 -9.45 7.43 25.88
C GLN A 68 -10.23 6.72 26.98
N PHE A 69 -9.62 5.67 27.51
CA PHE A 69 -10.11 5.02 28.70
C PHE A 69 -9.74 5.85 29.91
N ASN A 70 -10.73 6.10 30.77
CA ASN A 70 -10.54 6.75 32.06
C ASN A 70 -11.01 5.81 33.17
N ALA A 71 -10.06 5.22 33.90
CA ALA A 71 -10.39 4.29 34.99
C ALA A 71 -11.15 4.95 36.15
N SER A 72 -11.15 6.29 36.22
CA SER A 72 -11.92 7.06 37.20
C SER A 72 -13.42 7.08 36.89
N LEU A 73 -13.81 6.84 35.64
CA LEU A 73 -15.21 6.75 35.19
C LEU A 73 -15.73 5.32 35.35
N ILE A 74 -15.75 4.84 36.58
CA ILE A 74 -16.04 3.45 36.94
C ILE A 74 -17.42 3.00 36.42
N ASP A 75 -18.40 3.92 36.39
CA ASP A 75 -19.77 3.65 35.93
C ASP A 75 -19.87 3.36 34.42
N GLN A 76 -18.84 3.65 33.63
CA GLN A 76 -18.81 3.32 32.21
C GLN A 76 -18.41 1.87 31.93
N PHE A 77 -17.84 1.17 32.91
CA PHE A 77 -17.39 -0.20 32.75
C PHE A 77 -18.52 -1.18 33.07
N PRO A 78 -18.64 -2.31 32.36
CA PRO A 78 -17.68 -2.82 31.39
C PRO A 78 -17.85 -2.18 30.01
N LEU A 79 -16.75 -2.10 29.27
CA LEU A 79 -16.78 -1.69 27.87
C LEU A 79 -16.55 -2.89 26.98
N LEU A 80 -17.44 -3.12 26.01
CA LEU A 80 -17.19 -4.03 24.91
C LEU A 80 -17.00 -3.23 23.64
N ILE A 81 -15.85 -3.40 23.03
CA ILE A 81 -15.41 -2.58 21.91
C ILE A 81 -15.17 -3.46 20.71
N GLY A 82 -15.74 -3.07 19.59
CA GLY A 82 -15.48 -3.64 18.29
C GLY A 82 -14.53 -2.77 17.47
N VAL A 83 -13.67 -3.43 16.70
CA VAL A 83 -12.80 -2.77 15.73
C VAL A 83 -13.33 -3.01 14.33
N CYS A 84 -13.56 -1.93 13.59
CA CYS A 84 -13.94 -1.94 12.17
C CYS A 84 -12.88 -1.22 11.35
N ARG A 85 -12.80 -1.53 10.05
CA ARG A 85 -11.96 -0.79 9.12
C ARG A 85 -12.79 0.21 8.33
N GLU A 86 -12.27 1.40 8.12
CA GLU A 86 -12.87 2.42 7.26
C GLU A 86 -12.32 2.32 5.82
N THR A 87 -12.91 3.06 4.88
CA THR A 87 -12.58 3.02 3.45
C THR A 87 -11.16 3.50 3.13
N ASP A 88 -10.59 4.36 3.96
CA ASP A 88 -9.19 4.81 3.89
C ASP A 88 -8.21 3.76 4.42
N GLY A 89 -8.72 2.69 5.02
CA GLY A 89 -7.95 1.62 5.63
C GLY A 89 -7.61 1.84 7.09
N GLU A 90 -8.01 2.96 7.70
CA GLU A 90 -7.85 3.22 9.13
C GLU A 90 -8.81 2.34 9.95
N TYR A 91 -8.40 2.01 11.17
CA TYR A 91 -9.23 1.24 12.09
C TYR A 91 -10.03 2.16 13.00
N LEU A 92 -11.36 2.04 12.92
CA LEU A 92 -12.31 2.74 13.77
C LEU A 92 -12.66 1.91 15.00
N PHE A 93 -12.77 2.64 16.10
CA PHE A 93 -13.14 2.13 17.40
C PHE A 93 -14.65 2.29 17.61
N CYS A 94 -15.38 1.18 17.74
CA CYS A 94 -16.83 1.17 17.95
C CYS A 94 -17.13 0.66 19.37
N ARG A 95 -17.64 1.54 20.25
CA ARG A 95 -18.15 1.10 21.55
C ARG A 95 -19.52 0.45 21.35
N LEU A 96 -19.60 -0.84 21.68
CA LEU A 96 -20.84 -1.63 21.54
C LEU A 96 -21.67 -1.57 22.81
N ILE A 97 -20.99 -1.55 23.96
CA ILE A 97 -21.60 -1.58 25.28
C ILE A 97 -20.84 -0.64 26.18
N GLU A 98 -21.61 0.12 26.94
CA GLU A 98 -21.13 0.98 28.01
C GLU A 98 -21.97 0.70 29.26
N GLY A 99 -21.29 0.60 30.41
CA GLY A 99 -21.86 0.23 31.71
C GLY A 99 -22.80 1.28 32.32
N SER A 100 -23.11 2.38 31.62
CA SER A 100 -23.96 3.44 32.16
C SER A 100 -25.43 3.04 32.12
N ASN A 101 -25.90 2.36 33.18
CA ASN A 101 -27.30 2.30 33.60
C ASN A 101 -28.32 1.61 32.67
N LYS A 102 -27.89 0.88 31.63
CA LYS A 102 -28.79 0.06 30.82
C LYS A 102 -28.81 -1.36 31.35
N LYS A 103 -29.96 -1.83 31.85
CA LYS A 103 -30.20 -3.27 32.00
C LYS A 103 -30.15 -3.89 30.61
N PHE A 104 -29.07 -4.60 30.30
CA PHE A 104 -28.99 -5.37 29.07
C PHE A 104 -29.67 -6.71 29.28
N SER A 105 -30.61 -7.06 28.41
CA SER A 105 -31.04 -8.44 28.25
C SER A 105 -30.05 -9.22 27.36
N VAL A 106 -30.06 -10.54 27.49
CA VAL A 106 -29.23 -11.43 26.66
C VAL A 106 -29.55 -11.26 25.17
N ASP A 107 -30.83 -11.11 24.83
CA ASP A 107 -31.26 -10.99 23.43
C ASP A 107 -30.86 -9.64 22.81
N GLU A 108 -30.96 -8.54 23.57
CA GLU A 108 -30.45 -7.24 23.13
C GLU A 108 -28.93 -7.28 22.93
N PHE A 109 -28.20 -7.94 23.84
CA PHE A 109 -26.76 -8.11 23.70
C PHE A 109 -26.39 -8.87 22.41
N LEU A 110 -27.05 -10.01 22.15
CA LEU A 110 -26.85 -10.79 20.92
C LEU A 110 -27.25 -10.01 19.66
N SER A 111 -28.31 -9.20 19.73
CA SER A 111 -28.72 -8.32 18.63
C SER A 111 -27.65 -7.25 18.35
N CYS A 112 -27.12 -6.60 19.40
CA CYS A 112 -26.02 -5.64 19.26
C CYS A 112 -24.77 -6.27 18.64
N LEU A 113 -24.40 -7.49 19.07
CA LEU A 113 -23.30 -8.21 18.45
C LEU A 113 -23.60 -8.53 16.98
N THR A 114 -24.79 -9.01 16.66
CA THR A 114 -25.15 -9.35 15.27
C THR A 114 -25.07 -8.11 14.37
N GLN A 115 -25.62 -6.98 14.82
CA GLN A 115 -25.53 -5.71 14.11
C GLN A 115 -24.08 -5.25 13.90
N PHE A 116 -23.22 -5.40 14.91
CA PHE A 116 -21.80 -5.08 14.77
C PHE A 116 -21.11 -6.00 13.77
N LYS A 117 -21.39 -7.31 13.80
CA LYS A 117 -20.86 -8.28 12.84
C LYS A 117 -21.21 -7.87 11.42
N ASP A 118 -22.47 -7.53 11.17
CA ASP A 118 -22.94 -7.10 9.86
C ASP A 118 -22.27 -5.80 9.41
N LYS A 119 -22.12 -4.84 10.33
CA LYS A 119 -21.38 -3.60 10.09
C LYS A 119 -19.93 -3.89 9.71
N PHE A 120 -19.26 -4.80 10.41
CA PHE A 120 -17.87 -5.18 10.15
C PHE A 120 -17.71 -5.81 8.76
N TYR A 121 -18.54 -6.78 8.39
CA TYR A 121 -18.42 -7.39 7.05
C TYR A 121 -18.77 -6.40 5.94
N SER A 122 -19.76 -5.54 6.17
CA SER A 122 -20.09 -4.47 5.22
C SER A 122 -18.94 -3.47 5.06
N SER A 123 -18.24 -3.13 6.15
CA SER A 123 -17.10 -2.22 6.08
C SER A 123 -15.89 -2.85 5.39
N GLU A 124 -15.60 -4.12 5.64
CA GLU A 124 -14.53 -4.85 4.95
C GLU A 124 -14.78 -4.96 3.44
N GLN A 125 -16.01 -5.26 3.03
CA GLN A 125 -16.38 -5.30 1.62
C GLN A 125 -16.22 -3.94 0.94
N ARG A 126 -16.60 -2.85 1.63
CA ARG A 126 -16.41 -1.49 1.12
C ARG A 126 -14.93 -1.15 0.97
N TYR A 127 -14.09 -1.54 1.93
CA TYR A 127 -12.65 -1.32 1.86
C TYR A 127 -12.02 -2.05 0.67
N GLU A 128 -12.32 -3.34 0.48
CA GLU A 128 -11.77 -4.11 -0.65
C GLU A 128 -12.24 -3.56 -2.00
N LYS A 129 -13.51 -3.13 -2.10
CA LYS A 129 -14.02 -2.48 -3.31
C LYS A 129 -13.31 -1.15 -3.59
N ALA A 130 -13.17 -0.29 -2.58
CA ALA A 130 -12.49 1.00 -2.72
C ALA A 130 -11.02 0.83 -3.11
N LYS A 131 -10.34 -0.17 -2.53
CA LYS A 131 -8.96 -0.52 -2.87
C LYS A 131 -8.81 -1.00 -4.30
N GLU A 132 -9.75 -1.80 -4.80
CA GLU A 132 -9.73 -2.27 -6.18
C GLU A 132 -10.03 -1.13 -7.17
N GLU A 133 -11.02 -0.29 -6.87
CA GLU A 133 -11.32 0.92 -7.65
C GLU A 133 -10.12 1.88 -7.72
N ALA A 134 -9.42 2.09 -6.60
CA ALA A 134 -8.21 2.92 -6.57
C ALA A 134 -7.08 2.37 -7.45
N LYS A 135 -6.89 1.04 -7.48
CA LYS A 135 -5.91 0.40 -8.37
C LYS A 135 -6.31 0.57 -9.84
N GLN A 136 -7.57 0.32 -10.17
CA GLN A 136 -8.07 0.45 -11.54
C GLN A 136 -7.93 1.91 -12.03
N GLN A 137 -8.24 2.87 -11.18
CA GLN A 137 -8.07 4.29 -11.48
C GLN A 137 -6.59 4.64 -11.68
N THR A 138 -5.69 4.12 -10.84
CA THR A 138 -4.24 4.31 -11.00
C THR A 138 -3.74 3.76 -12.34
N LEU A 139 -4.17 2.55 -12.71
CA LEU A 139 -3.82 1.95 -14.00
C LEU A 139 -4.37 2.77 -15.17
N GLN A 140 -5.64 3.17 -15.11
CA GLN A 140 -6.27 4.00 -16.15
C GLN A 140 -5.52 5.33 -16.33
N ASN A 141 -5.15 5.98 -15.23
CA ASN A 141 -4.36 7.20 -15.26
C ASN A 141 -2.99 6.97 -15.91
N LEU A 142 -2.28 5.89 -15.56
CA LEU A 142 -1.00 5.54 -16.17
C LEU A 142 -1.11 5.29 -17.68
N PHE A 143 -2.14 4.55 -18.11
CA PHE A 143 -2.41 4.33 -19.53
C PHE A 143 -2.68 5.64 -20.27
N GLN A 144 -3.52 6.52 -19.70
CA GLN A 144 -3.83 7.82 -20.29
C GLN A 144 -2.59 8.71 -20.39
N SER A 145 -1.78 8.80 -19.32
CA SER A 145 -0.52 9.56 -19.32
C SER A 145 0.47 9.03 -20.37
N ARG A 146 0.61 7.70 -20.49
CA ARG A 146 1.48 7.07 -21.49
C ARG A 146 1.03 7.38 -22.92
N HIS A 147 -0.28 7.35 -23.17
CA HIS A 147 -0.85 7.69 -24.48
C HIS A 147 -0.60 9.14 -24.88
N ILE A 148 -0.79 10.07 -23.93
CA ILE A 148 -0.50 11.49 -24.15
C ILE A 148 0.98 11.68 -24.48
N HIS A 149 1.88 11.08 -23.70
CA HIS A 149 3.31 11.20 -23.91
C HIS A 149 3.75 10.64 -25.28
N HIS A 150 3.23 9.47 -25.65
CA HIS A 150 3.49 8.87 -26.96
C HIS A 150 3.02 9.78 -28.10
N ARG A 151 1.80 10.32 -28.01
CA ARG A 151 1.26 11.26 -29.01
C ARG A 151 2.09 12.54 -29.11
N SER A 152 2.55 13.09 -27.98
CA SER A 152 3.42 14.28 -27.99
C SER A 152 4.76 14.02 -28.68
N LYS A 153 5.38 12.85 -28.47
CA LYS A 153 6.62 12.46 -29.17
C LYS A 153 6.43 12.42 -30.69
N HIS A 154 5.41 11.72 -31.17
CA HIS A 154 5.10 11.67 -32.60
C HIS A 154 4.82 13.05 -33.20
N SER A 155 4.19 13.95 -32.43
CA SER A 155 3.96 15.33 -32.87
C SER A 155 5.27 16.12 -33.00
N HIS A 156 6.16 16.02 -32.01
CA HIS A 156 7.47 16.67 -32.05
C HIS A 156 8.34 16.13 -33.18
N ASP A 157 8.36 14.81 -33.39
CA ASP A 157 9.11 14.20 -34.49
C ASP A 157 8.58 14.66 -35.85
N ARG A 158 7.25 14.75 -36.02
CA ARG A 158 6.62 15.26 -37.23
C ARG A 158 6.94 16.74 -37.46
N GLU A 159 6.95 17.54 -36.41
CA GLU A 159 7.27 18.97 -36.48
C GLU A 159 8.75 19.21 -36.77
N TYR A 160 9.64 18.41 -36.19
CA TYR A 160 11.07 18.39 -36.49
C TYR A 160 11.32 18.01 -37.95
N LEU A 161 10.70 16.94 -38.47
CA LEU A 161 10.81 16.57 -39.88
C LEU A 161 10.28 17.67 -40.80
N ARG A 162 9.18 18.33 -40.40
CA ARG A 162 8.62 19.46 -41.15
C ARG A 162 9.58 20.66 -41.18
N SER A 163 10.20 21.01 -40.07
CA SER A 163 11.18 22.11 -40.03
C SER A 163 12.40 21.78 -40.88
N VAL A 164 12.97 20.58 -40.76
CA VAL A 164 14.09 20.10 -41.60
C VAL A 164 13.74 20.14 -43.09
N SER A 165 12.52 19.75 -43.47
CA SER A 165 12.06 19.81 -44.86
C SER A 165 11.92 21.25 -45.39
N MET A 166 11.52 22.20 -44.54
CA MET A 166 11.48 23.63 -44.91
C MET A 166 12.88 24.22 -45.07
N PHE A 167 13.83 23.85 -44.19
CA PHE A 167 15.23 24.26 -44.33
C PHE A 167 15.93 23.65 -45.56
N SER A 168 15.46 22.51 -46.08
CA SER A 168 15.97 21.90 -47.32
C SER A 168 15.44 22.53 -48.61
N HIS A 169 14.37 23.35 -48.56
CA HIS A 169 13.85 24.04 -49.75
C HIS A 169 14.57 25.36 -50.05
N ASP A 170 15.34 25.92 -49.11
CA ASP A 170 16.06 27.20 -49.29
C ASP A 170 17.57 27.06 -49.53
N ASN A 171 18.12 25.84 -49.53
CA ASN A 171 19.52 25.62 -49.87
C ASN A 171 19.65 24.60 -51.01
N ASN A 172 19.65 25.13 -52.24
CA ASN A 172 20.21 24.45 -53.40
C ASN A 172 21.76 24.43 -53.33
N LYS A 173 22.29 23.88 -52.23
CA LYS A 173 23.69 23.51 -52.05
C LYS A 173 23.71 22.20 -51.28
N GLU A 174 24.29 21.19 -51.92
CA GLU A 174 24.44 19.81 -51.48
C GLU A 174 24.72 19.71 -49.98
N ASN A 175 23.79 19.09 -49.23
CA ASN A 175 23.99 18.76 -47.82
C ASN A 175 24.58 17.34 -47.73
N PRO A 176 25.85 17.18 -47.33
CA PRO A 176 26.52 15.87 -47.31
C PRO A 176 26.01 14.91 -46.22
N TYR A 177 25.11 15.35 -45.33
CA TYR A 177 24.54 14.50 -44.27
C TYR A 177 23.25 13.78 -44.65
N ALA A 178 22.75 13.94 -45.89
CA ALA A 178 21.50 13.32 -46.35
C ALA A 178 21.57 11.77 -46.49
N ARG A 179 22.73 11.14 -46.27
CA ARG A 179 22.93 9.68 -46.47
C ARG A 179 22.78 8.79 -45.25
N HIS A 180 22.55 9.32 -44.04
CA HIS A 180 22.48 8.49 -42.83
C HIS A 180 21.17 8.56 -42.04
N SER A 181 20.04 8.83 -42.71
CA SER A 181 18.74 8.56 -42.09
C SER A 181 18.26 7.17 -42.50
N LYS A 182 18.38 6.20 -41.58
CA LYS A 182 17.73 4.86 -41.70
C LYS A 182 16.22 4.96 -41.98
N TYR A 183 15.62 6.14 -41.83
CA TYR A 183 14.18 6.39 -42.02
C TYR A 183 13.78 6.74 -43.45
N SER A 184 14.70 7.03 -44.39
CA SER A 184 14.31 7.28 -45.79
C SER A 184 13.83 6.01 -46.50
N ARG A 185 14.26 4.82 -46.05
CA ARG A 185 13.80 3.52 -46.58
C ARG A 185 12.44 3.07 -46.04
N LEU A 186 11.91 3.69 -44.97
CA LEU A 186 10.58 3.36 -44.45
C LEU A 186 9.46 4.00 -45.27
N LEU A 187 9.75 5.04 -46.06
CA LEU A 187 8.77 5.74 -46.90
C LEU A 187 8.68 5.19 -48.33
N SER A 188 9.55 4.25 -48.73
CA SER A 188 9.55 3.66 -50.08
C SER A 188 8.79 2.33 -50.19
N GLY A 189 8.09 1.88 -49.13
CA GLY A 189 7.13 0.78 -49.22
C GLY A 189 7.71 -0.63 -49.43
N ASP A 190 9.03 -0.81 -49.45
CA ASP A 190 9.69 -2.09 -49.75
C ASP A 190 10.40 -2.68 -48.53
N ILE A 191 9.69 -2.96 -47.42
CA ILE A 191 10.09 -3.98 -46.43
C ILE A 191 8.82 -4.62 -45.88
N ASP A 192 8.59 -5.87 -46.26
CA ASP A 192 7.60 -6.75 -45.62
C ASP A 192 8.09 -7.09 -44.20
N MET A 193 7.68 -6.31 -43.21
CA MET A 193 7.90 -6.67 -41.81
C MET A 193 6.93 -7.78 -41.43
N LYS A 194 7.41 -9.03 -41.51
CA LYS A 194 6.83 -10.13 -40.73
C LYS A 194 6.96 -9.77 -39.25
N PHE A 195 5.90 -9.19 -38.71
CA PHE A 195 5.70 -8.98 -37.29
C PHE A 195 5.51 -10.34 -36.62
N ASP A 196 6.48 -10.77 -35.83
CA ASP A 196 6.30 -11.93 -34.95
C ASP A 196 5.67 -11.43 -33.63
N PRO A 197 4.44 -11.83 -33.27
CA PRO A 197 3.74 -11.34 -32.08
C PRO A 197 4.36 -11.81 -30.76
N HIS A 198 5.37 -12.69 -30.79
CA HIS A 198 5.89 -13.35 -29.60
C HIS A 198 7.02 -12.63 -28.85
N GLU A 199 7.59 -11.53 -29.36
CA GLU A 199 8.64 -10.77 -28.64
C GLU A 199 8.12 -9.69 -27.67
N MET A 200 6.79 -9.56 -27.49
CA MET A 200 6.19 -8.58 -26.56
C MET A 200 6.12 -9.01 -25.09
N PHE A 201 6.77 -10.12 -24.71
CA PHE A 201 6.84 -10.56 -23.30
C PHE A 201 8.28 -10.72 -22.83
N SER A 202 9.01 -9.62 -22.74
CA SER A 202 10.06 -9.47 -21.72
C SER A 202 9.54 -8.54 -20.64
N SER A 203 9.32 -9.09 -19.45
CA SER A 203 8.55 -8.51 -18.36
C SER A 203 9.33 -7.53 -17.48
N HIS A 204 10.46 -6.98 -17.91
CA HIS A 204 11.22 -6.00 -17.12
C HIS A 204 11.56 -4.76 -17.94
N PRO A 205 11.26 -3.54 -17.42
CA PRO A 205 11.77 -2.32 -18.02
C PRO A 205 13.31 -2.33 -17.96
N PRO A 206 14.01 -1.89 -19.02
CA PRO A 206 15.47 -1.85 -19.01
C PRO A 206 15.94 -0.96 -17.87
N THR A 207 16.89 -1.47 -17.08
CA THR A 207 17.41 -0.74 -15.94
C THR A 207 18.37 0.35 -16.39
N ARG A 208 18.64 1.32 -15.50
CA ARG A 208 19.57 2.42 -15.76
C ARG A 208 20.96 1.92 -16.19
N GLU A 209 21.39 0.75 -15.71
CA GLU A 209 22.65 0.11 -16.10
C GLU A 209 22.63 -0.43 -17.53
N ASP A 210 21.50 -0.96 -18.01
CA ASP A 210 21.35 -1.42 -19.40
C ASP A 210 21.40 -0.25 -20.37
N MET A 211 20.83 0.89 -19.97
CA MET A 211 20.87 2.13 -20.75
C MET A 211 22.27 2.77 -20.74
N MET A 212 23.00 2.69 -19.63
CA MET A 212 24.38 3.19 -19.53
C MET A 212 25.36 2.32 -20.34
N ARG A 213 25.24 0.98 -20.31
CA ARG A 213 26.04 0.08 -21.15
C ARG A 213 25.79 0.27 -22.65
N ALA A 214 24.57 0.64 -23.05
CA ALA A 214 24.25 0.97 -24.43
C ALA A 214 24.84 2.31 -24.88
N LEU A 215 24.99 3.26 -23.96
CA LEU A 215 25.65 4.55 -24.20
C LEU A 215 27.19 4.42 -24.27
N ASP A 216 27.79 3.59 -23.42
CA ASP A 216 29.24 3.31 -23.47
C ASP A 216 29.64 2.60 -24.79
N ARG A 217 28.78 1.72 -25.32
CA ARG A 217 29.00 1.09 -26.64
C ARG A 217 28.94 2.06 -27.82
N LEU A 218 28.37 3.25 -27.63
CA LEU A 218 28.31 4.29 -28.66
C LEU A 218 29.45 5.31 -28.55
N HIS A 219 30.30 5.20 -27.51
CA HIS A 219 31.43 6.10 -27.27
C HIS A 219 32.81 5.46 -27.51
N MET A 220 32.86 4.24 -28.08
CA MET A 220 34.11 3.45 -28.21
C MET A 220 34.48 3.11 -29.67
N ASP A 221 34.03 3.88 -30.66
CA ASP A 221 34.49 3.77 -32.07
C ASP A 221 35.44 4.92 -32.48
N SER A 222 36.09 5.55 -31.50
CA SER A 222 37.20 6.48 -31.74
C SER A 222 38.22 6.28 -30.65
N ASP A 223 39.16 5.36 -30.87
CA ASP A 223 40.60 5.56 -30.74
C ASP A 223 41.30 4.21 -30.98
N ASP A 224 41.93 4.10 -32.15
CA ASP A 224 42.97 3.11 -32.46
C ASP A 224 44.29 3.53 -31.78
N ASP A 225 45.08 2.50 -31.42
CA ASP A 225 46.53 2.48 -31.15
C ASP A 225 47.08 3.04 -29.81
N ALA A 226 47.47 2.13 -28.90
CA ALA A 226 48.85 1.92 -28.44
C ALA A 226 48.93 1.07 -27.15
N ASP A 227 49.45 -0.15 -27.30
CA ASP A 227 50.54 -0.80 -26.56
C ASP A 227 50.64 -0.80 -25.00
N ASP A 228 50.97 -2.02 -24.55
CA ASP A 228 51.84 -2.42 -23.42
C ASP A 228 51.27 -2.77 -22.02
N GLU A 229 51.32 -4.09 -21.79
CA GLU A 229 51.97 -4.83 -20.68
C GLU A 229 51.41 -4.79 -19.25
N ASP A 230 51.17 -6.03 -18.76
CA ASP A 230 51.43 -6.59 -17.43
C ASP A 230 50.79 -5.96 -16.17
N ASP A 231 49.95 -6.70 -15.45
CA ASP A 231 50.41 -7.76 -14.53
C ASP A 231 49.26 -8.38 -13.71
N GLU A 232 49.55 -9.56 -13.18
CA GLU A 232 48.69 -10.55 -12.54
C GLU A 232 48.03 -10.18 -11.16
N PRO A 233 47.13 -11.03 -10.63
CA PRO A 233 46.15 -10.69 -9.60
C PRO A 233 46.52 -11.11 -8.17
N THR A 234 45.56 -10.88 -7.24
CA THR A 234 45.32 -11.54 -5.92
C THR A 234 45.63 -10.70 -4.65
N PRO A 235 45.24 -11.14 -3.42
CA PRO A 235 43.86 -11.22 -2.94
C PRO A 235 43.71 -10.79 -1.44
N THR A 236 42.49 -10.93 -0.90
CA THR A 236 42.12 -11.23 0.51
C THR A 236 42.94 -10.64 1.68
N VAL A 237 42.29 -9.90 2.59
CA VAL A 237 42.57 -10.04 4.04
C VAL A 237 41.27 -10.04 4.85
N GLU A 238 41.08 -11.18 5.50
CA GLU A 238 40.07 -11.54 6.49
C GLU A 238 40.54 -11.12 7.91
N ARG A 239 39.58 -10.88 8.82
CA ARG A 239 39.61 -11.02 10.32
C ARG A 239 40.25 -9.91 11.18
N PRO A 240 40.04 -9.92 12.52
CA PRO A 240 38.82 -10.14 13.32
C PRO A 240 38.66 -9.11 14.49
N ALA A 241 37.59 -9.27 15.28
CA ALA A 241 37.22 -8.56 16.53
C ALA A 241 38.18 -8.82 17.73
N PRO A 242 37.80 -8.65 19.02
CA PRO A 242 37.08 -7.60 19.78
C PRO A 242 37.92 -7.12 21.02
N LYS A 243 37.54 -6.05 21.74
CA LYS A 243 37.86 -5.90 23.18
C LYS A 243 36.80 -5.10 23.96
N PHE A 244 36.19 -5.80 24.93
CA PHE A 244 35.58 -5.29 26.19
C PHE A 244 36.67 -4.61 27.07
N PRO A 245 36.37 -3.88 28.17
CA PRO A 245 35.47 -4.22 29.30
C PRO A 245 34.05 -3.66 29.22
#